data_AF-A0A1Y5MRV3-F1
#
_entry.id   AF-A0A1Y5MRV3-F1
#
_cell.length_a   1.000
_cell.length_b   1.000
_cell.length_c   1.000
_cell.angle_alpha   90.00
_cell.angle_beta   90.00
_cell.angle_gamma   90.00
#
_symmetry.space_group_name_H-M   'P 1'
#
loop_
_entity.id
_entity.type
_entity.pdbx_description
1 polymer ?
#
loop_
_entity_poly.entity_id
_entity_poly.type
_entity_poly.pdbx_seq_one_letter_code
_entity_poly.pdbx_strand_id
1 'polypeptide(L)'
;MKITPEVRAQILAKHKAGMSQRALQKLFNLSAGAINNITKGITKNLKSTIAKGTEYLAELSDLNEYEREAVTQAVSDNARAITFFKQTAIKNQIMANRLLKEARDLSDIELHSRITARNKETILGKNYDLGEQGTTNTLTQIIIKRDA
;
A
#
# COMPACT_ATOMS: atom_id res chain seq x y z
N MET A 1 -25.85 -13.49 -8.51
CA MET A 1 -25.26 -12.17 -8.17
C MET A 1 -24.30 -11.75 -9.29
N LYS A 2 -24.40 -10.53 -9.83
CA LYS A 2 -23.44 -10.02 -10.83
C LYS A 2 -22.14 -9.63 -10.11
N ILE A 3 -20.99 -10.05 -10.63
CA ILE A 3 -19.68 -9.70 -10.07
C ILE A 3 -19.34 -8.28 -10.55
N THR A 4 -19.53 -7.29 -9.67
CA THR A 4 -19.07 -5.91 -9.92
C THR A 4 -17.58 -5.80 -9.63
N PRO A 5 -16.91 -4.73 -10.12
CA PRO A 5 -15.51 -4.46 -9.79
C PRO A 5 -15.26 -4.38 -8.27
N GLU A 6 -16.21 -3.79 -7.53
CA GLU A 6 -16.16 -3.68 -6.07
C GLU A 6 -16.24 -5.04 -5.38
N VAL A 7 -17.22 -5.89 -5.76
CA VAL A 7 -17.36 -7.24 -5.20
C VAL A 7 -16.10 -8.06 -5.48
N ARG A 8 -15.53 -7.94 -6.69
CA ARG A 8 -14.26 -8.58 -7.04
C ARG A 8 -13.12 -8.10 -6.13
N ALA A 9 -13.00 -6.80 -5.90
CA ALA A 9 -11.98 -6.23 -5.01
C ALA A 9 -12.13 -6.73 -3.56
N GLN A 10 -13.37 -6.83 -3.06
CA GLN A 10 -13.65 -7.35 -1.73
C GLN A 10 -13.29 -8.83 -1.59
N ILE A 11 -13.63 -9.66 -2.59
CA ILE A 11 -13.25 -11.10 -2.61
C ILE A 11 -11.74 -11.25 -2.58
N LEU A 12 -11.03 -10.48 -3.41
CA LEU A 12 -9.56 -10.49 -3.46
C LEU A 12 -8.95 -10.08 -2.11
N ALA A 13 -9.44 -9.00 -1.50
CA ALA A 13 -8.93 -8.53 -0.22
C ALA A 13 -9.14 -9.57 0.89
N LYS A 14 -10.34 -10.15 1.00
CA LYS A 14 -10.64 -11.20 1.99
C LYS A 14 -9.82 -12.47 1.74
N HIS A 15 -9.59 -12.84 0.49
CA HIS A 15 -8.73 -13.98 0.17
C HIS A 15 -7.27 -13.72 0.57
N LYS A 16 -6.72 -12.54 0.24
CA LYS A 16 -5.37 -12.12 0.67
C LYS A 16 -5.21 -12.11 2.19
N ALA A 17 -6.29 -11.77 2.92
CA ALA A 17 -6.38 -11.82 4.37
C ALA A 17 -6.47 -13.24 4.96
N GLY A 18 -6.53 -14.28 4.13
CA GLY A 18 -6.46 -15.67 4.57
C GLY A 18 -7.75 -16.47 4.39
N MET A 19 -8.88 -15.82 4.05
CA MET A 19 -10.17 -16.50 3.91
C MET A 19 -10.14 -17.60 2.85
N SER A 20 -10.73 -18.75 3.17
CA SER A 20 -10.80 -19.89 2.25
C SER A 20 -11.77 -19.61 1.10
N GLN A 21 -11.53 -20.23 -0.07
CA GLN A 21 -12.44 -20.12 -1.21
C GLN A 21 -13.86 -20.62 -0.86
N ARG A 22 -13.99 -21.64 0.01
CA ARG A 22 -15.28 -22.13 0.50
C ARG A 22 -16.02 -21.10 1.34
N ALA A 23 -15.32 -20.39 2.23
CA ALA A 23 -15.91 -19.32 3.02
C ALA A 23 -16.34 -18.14 2.12
N LEU A 24 -15.55 -17.80 1.10
CA LEU A 24 -15.89 -16.76 0.13
C LEU A 24 -17.12 -17.12 -0.71
N GLN A 25 -17.25 -18.39 -1.13
CA GLN A 25 -18.44 -18.87 -1.85
C GLN A 25 -19.72 -18.66 -1.03
N LYS A 26 -19.69 -19.04 0.25
CA LYS A 26 -20.82 -18.85 1.17
C LYS A 26 -21.12 -17.36 1.40
N LEU A 27 -20.08 -16.56 1.65
CA LEU A 27 -20.21 -15.15 1.98
C LEU A 27 -20.80 -14.32 0.83
N PHE A 28 -20.35 -14.58 -0.40
CA PHE A 28 -20.78 -13.81 -1.58
C PHE A 28 -21.87 -14.53 -2.41
N ASN A 29 -22.33 -15.70 -1.97
CA ASN A 29 -23.27 -16.55 -2.69
C ASN A 29 -22.87 -16.75 -4.18
N LEU A 30 -21.61 -17.15 -4.39
CA LEU A 30 -21.00 -17.37 -5.71
C LEU A 30 -20.58 -18.82 -5.88
N SER A 31 -20.54 -19.29 -7.13
CA SER A 31 -20.08 -20.65 -7.45
C SER A 31 -18.58 -20.82 -7.19
N ALA A 32 -18.16 -22.07 -6.95
CA ALA A 32 -16.74 -22.43 -6.80
C ALA A 32 -15.89 -21.98 -7.99
N GLY A 33 -16.38 -22.16 -9.21
CA GLY A 33 -15.70 -21.72 -10.43
C GLY A 33 -15.50 -20.22 -10.50
N ALA A 34 -16.51 -19.43 -10.11
CA ALA A 34 -16.42 -17.97 -10.09
C ALA A 34 -15.38 -17.48 -9.08
N ILE A 35 -15.38 -18.03 -7.85
CA ILE A 35 -14.38 -17.67 -6.82
C ILE A 35 -12.98 -18.12 -7.24
N ASN A 36 -12.84 -19.30 -7.83
CA ASN A 36 -11.54 -19.77 -8.30
C ASN A 36 -10.97 -18.83 -9.37
N ASN A 37 -11.78 -18.42 -10.35
CA ASN A 37 -11.36 -17.47 -11.39
C ASN A 37 -10.92 -16.11 -10.80
N ILE A 38 -11.56 -15.65 -9.72
CA ILE A 38 -11.20 -14.39 -9.06
C ILE A 38 -9.92 -14.53 -8.25
N THR A 39 -9.75 -15.65 -7.54
CA THR A 39 -8.66 -15.84 -6.56
C THR A 39 -7.43 -16.55 -7.13
N LYS A 40 -7.49 -17.01 -8.39
CA LYS A 40 -6.40 -17.74 -9.06
C LYS A 40 -5.09 -16.95 -9.03
N GLY A 41 -4.02 -17.59 -8.58
CA GLY A 41 -2.67 -16.99 -8.52
C GLY A 41 -2.48 -15.94 -7.43
N ILE A 42 -3.46 -15.71 -6.56
CA ILE A 42 -3.36 -14.71 -5.48
C ILE A 42 -2.76 -15.36 -4.24
N THR A 43 -1.62 -14.83 -3.80
CA THR A 43 -0.96 -15.24 -2.56
C THR A 43 -1.60 -14.58 -1.33
N LYS A 44 -1.74 -15.35 -0.25
CA LYS A 44 -2.21 -14.88 1.06
C LYS A 44 -1.09 -14.18 1.84
N ASN A 45 -0.79 -12.94 1.46
CA ASN A 45 0.38 -12.23 1.96
C ASN A 45 0.11 -11.26 3.13
N LEU A 46 -1.12 -11.18 3.64
CA LEU A 46 -1.47 -10.24 4.72
C LEU A 46 -1.25 -10.78 6.14
N LYS A 47 -0.67 -11.98 6.29
CA LYS A 47 -0.48 -12.63 7.60
C LYS A 47 0.31 -11.76 8.58
N SER A 48 1.39 -11.11 8.14
CA SER A 48 2.20 -10.24 8.99
C SER A 48 1.42 -9.00 9.45
N THR A 49 0.67 -8.36 8.55
CA THR A 49 -0.18 -7.21 8.90
C THR A 49 -1.26 -7.59 9.91
N ILE A 50 -1.88 -8.76 9.74
CA ILE A 50 -2.90 -9.27 10.68
C ILE A 50 -2.26 -9.51 12.05
N ALA A 51 -1.09 -10.17 12.10
CA ALA A 51 -0.38 -10.43 13.36
C ALA A 51 -0.10 -9.13 14.14
N LYS A 52 0.45 -8.11 13.48
CA LYS A 52 0.70 -6.79 14.10
C LYS A 52 -0.58 -6.12 14.59
N GLY A 53 -1.67 -6.25 13.84
CA GLY A 53 -2.98 -5.73 14.25
C GLY A 53 -3.53 -6.45 15.47
N THR A 54 -3.35 -7.77 15.56
CA THR A 54 -3.75 -8.57 16.71
C THR A 54 -2.92 -8.25 17.95
N GLU A 55 -1.61 -8.10 17.79
CA GLU A 55 -0.68 -7.70 18.85
C GLU A 55 -1.04 -6.32 19.41
N TYR A 56 -1.24 -5.33 18.54
CA TYR A 56 -1.71 -4.00 18.94
C TYR A 56 -3.02 -4.03 19.74
N LEU A 57 -4.00 -4.83 19.30
CA LEU A 57 -5.28 -4.96 20.02
C LEU A 57 -5.15 -5.69 21.35
N ALA A 58 -4.23 -6.64 21.46
CA ALA A 58 -3.93 -7.34 22.70
C ALA A 58 -3.27 -6.40 23.71
N GLU A 59 -2.25 -5.63 23.30
CA GLU A 59 -1.61 -4.62 24.15
C GLU A 59 -2.61 -3.56 24.64
N LEU A 60 -3.47 -3.06 23.75
CA LEU A 60 -4.53 -2.13 24.15
C LEU A 60 -5.48 -2.74 25.18
N SER A 61 -5.70 -4.07 25.15
CA SER A 61 -6.64 -4.73 26.05
C SER A 61 -6.18 -4.70 27.51
N ASP A 62 -4.88 -4.71 27.75
CA ASP A 62 -4.25 -4.68 29.07
C ASP A 62 -4.19 -3.27 29.69
N LEU A 63 -4.43 -2.21 28.89
CA LEU A 63 -4.39 -0.82 29.34
C LEU A 63 -5.72 -0.35 29.95
N ASN A 64 -5.62 0.65 30.84
CA ASN A 64 -6.81 1.35 31.34
C ASN A 64 -7.48 2.19 30.24
N GLU A 65 -8.71 2.63 30.48
CA GLU A 65 -9.53 3.34 29.48
C GLU A 65 -8.87 4.63 28.96
N TYR A 66 -8.27 5.43 29.85
CA TYR A 66 -7.63 6.68 29.50
C TYR A 66 -6.33 6.48 28.70
N GLU A 67 -5.51 5.51 29.10
CA GLU A 67 -4.28 5.15 28.38
C GLU A 67 -4.61 4.60 26.99
N ARG A 68 -5.65 3.76 26.89
CA ARG A 68 -6.14 3.20 25.63
C ARG A 68 -6.62 4.30 24.67
N GLU A 69 -7.38 5.28 25.17
CA GLU A 69 -7.83 6.41 24.38
C GLU A 69 -6.64 7.26 23.90
N ALA A 70 -5.71 7.59 24.79
CA ALA A 70 -4.52 8.35 24.46
C ALA A 70 -3.65 7.66 23.39
N VAL A 71 -3.41 6.35 23.53
CA VAL A 71 -2.66 5.56 22.55
C VAL A 71 -3.38 5.53 21.20
N THR A 72 -4.69 5.28 21.21
CA THR A 72 -5.50 5.22 19.98
C THR A 72 -5.48 6.56 19.24
N GLN A 73 -5.58 7.67 19.96
CA GLN A 73 -5.52 9.01 19.39
C GLN A 73 -4.13 9.30 18.78
N ALA A 74 -3.05 9.00 19.50
CA ALA A 74 -1.69 9.19 19.00
C ALA A 74 -1.41 8.34 17.74
N VAL A 75 -1.84 7.07 17.72
CA VAL A 75 -1.72 6.20 16.54
C VAL A 75 -2.51 6.76 15.36
N SER A 76 -3.72 7.28 15.60
CA SER A 76 -4.56 7.92 14.58
C SER A 76 -3.89 9.14 13.97
N ASP A 77 -3.35 10.04 14.79
CA ASP A 77 -2.68 11.26 14.33
C ASP A 77 -1.40 10.95 13.55
N ASN A 78 -0.61 10.00 14.03
CA ASN A 78 0.58 9.53 13.31
C ASN A 78 0.21 8.91 11.96
N ALA A 79 -0.86 8.10 11.90
CA ALA A 79 -1.34 7.51 10.65
C ALA A 79 -1.83 8.57 9.65
N ARG A 80 -2.51 9.62 10.12
CA ARG A 80 -2.90 10.77 9.28
C ARG A 80 -1.67 11.51 8.74
N ALA A 81 -0.68 11.78 9.59
CA ALA A 81 0.56 12.44 9.18
C ALA A 81 1.29 11.64 8.08
N ILE A 82 1.47 10.33 8.29
CA ILE A 82 2.08 9.44 7.28
C ILE A 82 1.31 9.49 5.96
N THR A 83 -0.01 9.45 6.02
CA THR A 83 -0.87 9.51 4.82
C THR A 83 -0.74 10.86 4.11
N PHE A 84 -0.73 11.95 4.86
CA PHE A 84 -0.55 13.30 4.34
C PHE A 84 0.78 13.46 3.60
N PHE A 85 1.88 12.97 4.17
CA PHE A 85 3.19 13.03 3.52
C PHE A 85 3.22 12.22 2.23
N LYS A 86 2.64 11.01 2.22
CA LYS A 86 2.53 10.18 1.01
C LYS A 86 1.71 10.86 -0.07
N GLN A 87 0.56 11.42 0.27
CA GLN A 87 -0.29 12.14 -0.69
C GLN A 87 0.40 13.38 -1.25
N THR A 88 1.09 14.12 -0.39
CA THR A 88 1.86 15.31 -0.79
C THR A 88 3.01 14.93 -1.73
N ALA A 89 3.76 13.87 -1.44
CA ALA A 89 4.82 13.37 -2.32
C ALA A 89 4.27 12.97 -3.71
N ILE A 90 3.10 12.32 -3.76
CA ILE A 90 2.44 11.98 -5.03
C ILE A 90 2.04 13.25 -5.81
N LYS A 91 1.39 14.23 -5.15
CA LYS A 91 1.01 15.50 -5.79
C LYS A 91 2.24 16.25 -6.32
N ASN A 92 3.29 16.31 -5.52
CA ASN A 92 4.56 16.94 -5.91
C ASN A 92 5.17 16.23 -7.13
N GLN A 93 5.11 14.89 -7.19
CA GLN A 93 5.62 14.15 -8.34
C GLN A 93 4.79 14.40 -9.60
N ILE A 94 3.47 14.48 -9.48
CA ILE A 94 2.57 14.82 -10.60
C ILE A 94 2.91 16.20 -11.14
N MET A 95 3.10 17.18 -10.24
CA MET A 95 3.48 18.54 -10.61
C MET A 95 4.87 18.59 -11.26
N ALA A 96 5.85 17.91 -10.68
CA ALA A 96 7.19 17.80 -11.26
C ALA A 96 7.12 17.19 -12.67
N ASN A 97 6.44 16.05 -12.83
CA ASN A 97 6.30 15.40 -14.14
C ASN A 97 5.61 16.29 -15.18
N ARG A 98 4.72 17.18 -14.75
CA ARG A 98 4.13 18.20 -15.64
C ARG A 98 5.17 19.24 -16.03
N LEU A 99 5.92 19.79 -15.08
CA LEU A 99 7.01 20.74 -15.35
C LEU A 99 8.05 20.15 -16.31
N LEU A 100 8.40 18.87 -16.16
CA LEU A 100 9.31 18.18 -17.08
C LEU A 100 8.79 18.11 -18.52
N LYS A 101 7.47 17.97 -18.72
CA LYS A 101 6.86 17.94 -20.06
C LYS A 101 6.85 19.31 -20.73
N GLU A 102 6.84 20.38 -19.93
CA GLU A 102 6.79 21.77 -20.38
C GLU A 102 8.21 22.41 -20.36
N ALA A 103 9.22 21.69 -19.85
CA ALA A 103 10.58 22.18 -19.63
C ALA A 103 11.26 22.57 -20.95
N ARG A 104 11.86 23.75 -20.96
CA ARG A 104 12.66 24.27 -22.08
C ARG A 104 14.13 24.44 -21.71
N ASP A 105 14.41 24.59 -20.42
CA ASP A 105 15.74 24.89 -19.89
C ASP A 105 16.25 23.80 -18.94
N LEU A 106 17.58 23.67 -18.85
CA LEU A 106 18.25 22.67 -18.00
C LEU A 106 17.91 22.85 -16.50
N SER A 107 17.62 24.08 -16.07
CA SER A 107 17.21 24.40 -14.70
C SER A 107 15.90 23.71 -14.29
N ASP A 108 14.94 23.57 -15.22
CA ASP A 108 13.66 22.92 -14.95
C ASP A 108 13.82 21.40 -14.75
N ILE A 109 14.79 20.82 -15.49
CA ILE A 109 15.15 19.41 -15.40
C ILE A 109 15.87 19.12 -14.07
N GLU A 110 16.75 20.02 -13.62
CA GLU A 110 17.38 19.92 -12.30
C GLU A 110 16.38 20.04 -11.16
N LEU A 111 15.42 20.98 -11.27
CA LEU A 111 14.34 21.15 -10.30
C LEU A 111 13.47 19.89 -10.21
N HIS A 112 13.09 19.31 -11.35
CA HIS A 112 12.39 18.03 -11.41
C HIS A 112 13.17 16.91 -10.69
N SER A 113 14.46 16.81 -10.96
CA SER A 113 15.33 15.77 -10.39
C SER A 113 15.41 15.90 -8.86
N ARG A 114 15.54 17.12 -8.34
CA ARG A 114 15.55 17.39 -6.89
C ARG A 114 14.20 17.08 -6.23
N ILE A 115 13.09 17.49 -6.83
CA ILE A 115 11.74 17.17 -6.30
C ILE A 115 11.52 15.66 -6.28
N THR A 116 11.92 14.96 -7.36
CA THR A 116 11.80 13.50 -7.45
C THR A 116 12.63 12.79 -6.38
N ALA A 117 13.89 13.21 -6.16
CA ALA A 117 14.74 12.65 -5.10
C ALA A 117 14.11 12.81 -3.71
N ARG A 118 13.66 14.03 -3.39
CA ARG A 118 13.03 14.32 -2.09
C ARG A 118 11.72 13.57 -1.86
N ASN A 119 10.92 13.38 -2.90
CA ASN A 119 9.69 12.58 -2.82
C ASN A 119 10.00 11.10 -2.57
N LYS A 120 11.05 10.56 -3.22
CA LYS A 120 11.50 9.18 -2.98
C LYS A 120 11.95 8.99 -1.53
N GLU A 121 12.75 9.92 -0.99
CA GLU A 121 13.13 9.90 0.43
C GLU A 121 11.92 9.96 1.37
N THR A 122 10.91 10.77 1.03
CA THR A 122 9.68 10.90 1.84
C THR A 122 8.86 9.60 1.85
N ILE A 123 8.87 8.84 0.76
CA ILE A 123 8.08 7.60 0.63
C ILE A 123 8.86 6.38 1.17
N LEU A 124 10.17 6.34 0.96
CA LEU A 124 11.02 5.16 1.20
C LEU A 124 11.95 5.31 2.43
N GLY A 125 12.11 6.52 2.99
CA GLY A 125 13.05 6.83 4.06
C GLY A 125 14.38 7.40 3.55
N LYS A 126 15.27 7.87 4.44
CA LYS A 126 16.54 8.53 4.06
C LYS A 126 17.63 7.59 3.52
N ASN A 127 17.47 6.27 3.69
CA ASN A 127 18.43 5.25 3.24
C ASN A 127 17.67 4.09 2.59
N TYR A 128 17.23 4.27 1.34
CA TYR A 128 16.59 3.21 0.58
C TYR A 128 17.55 2.77 -0.54
N ASP A 129 17.89 1.49 -0.58
CA ASP A 129 18.67 0.93 -1.68
C ASP A 129 17.76 0.68 -2.89
N LEU A 130 18.06 1.32 -4.01
CA LEU A 130 17.45 1.01 -5.30
C LEU A 130 18.27 -0.09 -5.95
N GLY A 131 17.86 -1.35 -5.79
CA GLY A 131 18.35 -2.42 -6.64
C GLY A 131 17.86 -2.21 -8.07
N GLU A 132 18.71 -1.68 -8.95
CA GLU A 132 18.44 -1.65 -10.39
C GLU A 132 18.60 -3.08 -10.95
N GLN A 133 17.49 -3.79 -11.17
CA GLN A 133 17.50 -4.90 -12.12
C GLN A 133 17.28 -4.34 -13.52
N GLY A 134 18.38 -4.11 -14.23
CA GLY A 134 18.37 -3.89 -15.67
C GLY A 134 17.88 -5.16 -16.39
N THR A 135 16.59 -5.20 -16.71
CA THR A 135 16.08 -6.08 -17.77
C THR A 135 15.47 -5.19 -18.85
N THR A 136 16.12 -5.21 -20.00
CA THR A 136 15.65 -4.65 -21.26
C THR A 136 14.21 -5.10 -21.54
N ASN A 137 13.36 -4.11 -21.76
CA ASN A 137 11.99 -4.17 -22.28
C ASN A 137 10.86 -4.65 -21.33
N THR A 138 9.93 -3.71 -21.13
CA THR A 138 8.56 -3.77 -20.60
C THR A 138 8.36 -3.62 -19.08
N LEU A 139 7.74 -2.48 -18.74
CA LEU A 139 7.12 -2.09 -17.46
C LEU A 139 7.88 -2.50 -16.19
N THR A 140 8.76 -1.59 -15.74
CA THR A 140 9.51 -1.65 -14.49
C THR A 140 8.57 -1.87 -13.30
N GLN A 141 8.46 -3.11 -12.82
CA GLN A 141 7.84 -3.41 -11.53
C GLN A 141 8.90 -3.20 -10.44
N ILE A 142 8.72 -2.15 -9.63
CA ILE A 142 9.56 -1.88 -8.47
C ILE A 142 9.21 -2.89 -7.38
N ILE A 143 10.12 -3.84 -7.11
CA ILE A 143 10.01 -4.78 -6.00
C ILE A 143 10.69 -4.16 -4.78
N ILE A 144 9.89 -3.71 -3.81
CA ILE A 144 10.40 -3.20 -2.53
C ILE A 144 10.67 -4.39 -1.61
N LYS A 145 11.94 -4.65 -1.29
CA LYS A 145 12.33 -5.54 -0.19
C LYS A 145 12.59 -4.68 1.05
N ARG A 146 12.16 -5.17 2.22
CA ARG A 146 12.47 -4.60 3.53
C ARG A 146 13.59 -5.45 4.12
N ASP A 147 14.68 -4.81 4.53
CA ASP A 147 15.69 -5.49 5.35
C ASP A 147 15.11 -5.80 6.73
N ALA A 148 15.58 -6.94 7.27
CA ALA A 148 15.14 -7.53 8.52
C ALA A 148 15.62 -6.72 9.74
#